data_AF-A0A3B0Z8T2-F1
#
_entry.id   AF-A0A3B0Z8T2-F1
#
_cell.length_a   1.000
_cell.length_b   1.000
_cell.length_c   1.000
_cell.angle_alpha   90.00
_cell.angle_beta   90.00
_cell.angle_gamma   90.00
#
_symmetry.space_group_name_H-M   'P 1'
#
loop_
_entity.id
_entity.type
_entity.pdbx_description
1 polymer ?
#
loop_
_entity_poly.entity_id
_entity_poly.type
_entity_poly.pdbx_seq_one_letter_code
_entity_poly.pdbx_strand_id
1 'polypeptide(L)'
;MPPLNLRSRLIPLPMMLLALFALQGCFHNDDDPAPAPPPPVVNADPVGYYTNTGFVDVKTGDNSTQRLVSGVQGMVHDGQLLMLSESENMTYVGVFTVSGNDISGSVTLYEADVMRQENVPLSGMITQGSKITGTLSGTGAANGTFQLDYAADNGPVDMSMVVRLLSWEPVTGNPPDLPFVSVGDDTAPIPNFISAISGGGVFNNCDYDARIEPVAGTHLYSVSGTVSACTNPDLFANPNYTGLVSVRSDVNANDRMIVVLTNGAYDFSGEYRAR
;
A
#
# COMPACT_ATOMS: atom_id res chain seq x y z
N MET A 1 32.56 -64.14 9.31
CA MET A 1 33.58 -64.97 8.64
C MET A 1 32.87 -65.88 7.63
N PRO A 2 33.44 -66.25 6.48
CA PRO A 2 34.06 -65.51 5.35
C PRO A 2 33.20 -65.84 4.06
N PRO A 3 33.69 -65.88 2.79
CA PRO A 3 34.22 -64.76 1.99
C PRO A 3 33.83 -64.74 0.47
N LEU A 4 34.33 -63.69 -0.22
CA LEU A 4 35.08 -63.69 -1.50
C LEU A 4 34.41 -63.66 -2.90
N ASN A 5 35.00 -62.75 -3.70
CA ASN A 5 35.41 -62.80 -5.12
C ASN A 5 34.45 -62.28 -6.20
N LEU A 6 34.72 -61.13 -6.84
CA LEU A 6 35.75 -60.78 -7.86
C LEU A 6 35.49 -61.34 -9.27
N ARG A 7 35.30 -60.43 -10.24
CA ARG A 7 36.09 -60.23 -11.50
C ARG A 7 35.23 -59.45 -12.50
N SER A 8 35.63 -58.22 -12.86
CA SER A 8 36.57 -57.88 -13.94
C SER A 8 36.07 -58.29 -15.33
N ARG A 9 35.88 -57.29 -16.20
CA ARG A 9 36.57 -57.21 -17.51
C ARG A 9 36.31 -55.86 -18.19
N LEU A 10 37.34 -55.02 -18.19
CA LEU A 10 37.65 -54.15 -19.33
C LEU A 10 38.25 -55.02 -20.44
N ILE A 11 37.81 -54.82 -21.69
CA ILE A 11 38.63 -55.00 -22.90
C ILE A 11 38.29 -53.85 -23.87
N PRO A 12 39.30 -53.23 -24.52
CA PRO A 12 39.16 -52.10 -25.46
C PRO A 12 39.18 -52.55 -26.93
N LEU A 13 39.32 -51.58 -27.85
CA LEU A 13 39.71 -51.64 -29.28
C LEU A 13 38.58 -51.57 -30.35
N PRO A 14 38.85 -51.17 -31.62
CA PRO A 14 38.99 -49.77 -32.08
C PRO A 14 38.28 -49.50 -33.44
N MET A 15 38.60 -48.33 -34.01
CA MET A 15 38.58 -47.98 -35.45
C MET A 15 37.27 -47.53 -36.11
N MET A 16 37.25 -46.22 -36.36
CA MET A 16 37.09 -45.62 -37.70
C MET A 16 35.98 -46.17 -38.59
N LEU A 17 34.91 -45.38 -38.72
CA LEU A 17 34.36 -45.16 -40.06
C LEU A 17 34.05 -43.68 -40.25
N LEU A 18 34.86 -43.11 -41.12
CA LEU A 18 34.70 -41.82 -41.78
C LEU A 18 33.42 -41.88 -42.62
N ALA A 19 32.43 -41.07 -42.30
CA ALA A 19 31.35 -40.73 -43.21
C ALA A 19 31.16 -39.21 -43.16
N LEU A 20 31.93 -38.53 -44.01
CA LEU A 20 31.49 -37.30 -44.64
C LEU A 20 30.08 -37.57 -45.21
N PHE A 21 29.11 -36.72 -44.91
CA PHE A 21 28.22 -36.06 -45.89
C PHE A 21 27.11 -35.30 -45.14
N ALA A 22 26.86 -34.08 -45.62
CA ALA A 22 25.80 -33.16 -45.25
C ALA A 22 25.97 -32.39 -43.92
N LEU A 23 26.97 -31.51 -43.85
CA LEU A 23 26.64 -30.17 -43.37
C LEU A 23 25.62 -29.60 -44.36
N GLN A 24 24.33 -29.74 -44.06
CA GLN A 24 23.37 -28.77 -44.58
C GLN A 24 23.74 -27.45 -43.93
N GLY A 25 24.53 -26.65 -44.67
CA GLY A 25 24.55 -25.23 -44.44
C GLY A 25 23.12 -24.75 -44.58
N CYS A 26 22.45 -24.52 -43.46
CA CYS A 26 21.32 -23.61 -43.42
C CYS A 26 21.89 -22.29 -43.93
N PHE A 27 21.67 -22.02 -45.21
CA PHE A 27 21.79 -20.68 -45.77
C PHE A 27 20.89 -19.80 -44.92
N HIS A 28 21.48 -19.13 -43.92
CA HIS A 28 20.88 -17.98 -43.32
C HIS A 28 20.81 -16.96 -44.45
N ASN A 29 19.61 -16.63 -44.91
CA ASN A 29 19.44 -15.43 -45.69
C ASN A 29 19.84 -14.28 -44.76
N ASP A 30 20.98 -13.64 -45.04
CA ASP A 30 21.41 -12.40 -44.37
C ASP A 30 20.43 -11.22 -44.58
N ASP A 31 19.33 -11.47 -45.29
CA ASP A 31 18.21 -10.55 -45.53
C ASP A 31 17.02 -10.76 -44.57
N ASP A 32 17.13 -11.61 -43.53
CA ASP A 32 16.08 -11.69 -42.53
C ASP A 32 16.04 -10.35 -41.76
N PRO A 33 14.95 -9.56 -41.87
CA PRO A 33 14.89 -8.25 -41.26
C PRO A 33 15.10 -8.39 -39.75
N ALA A 34 15.98 -7.56 -39.20
CA ALA A 34 16.27 -7.53 -37.77
C ALA A 34 14.94 -7.62 -36.98
N PRO A 35 14.86 -8.49 -35.95
CA PRO A 35 13.65 -8.62 -35.17
C PRO A 35 13.17 -7.24 -34.75
N ALA A 36 11.90 -6.92 -35.07
CA ALA A 36 11.33 -5.66 -34.67
C ALA A 36 11.49 -5.52 -33.14
N PRO A 37 11.84 -4.31 -32.64
CA PRO A 37 11.97 -4.11 -31.21
C PRO A 37 10.66 -4.54 -30.52
N PRO A 38 10.74 -5.24 -29.38
CA PRO A 38 9.55 -5.66 -28.67
C PRO A 38 8.68 -4.44 -28.37
N PRO A 39 7.34 -4.57 -28.43
CA PRO A 39 6.46 -3.47 -28.10
C PRO A 39 6.74 -2.98 -26.67
N PRO A 40 6.62 -1.67 -26.42
CA PRO A 40 6.79 -1.14 -25.06
C PRO A 40 5.80 -1.80 -24.11
N VAL A 41 6.30 -2.24 -22.96
CA VAL A 41 5.47 -2.80 -21.89
C VAL A 41 4.65 -1.66 -21.30
N VAL A 42 3.32 -1.78 -21.35
CA VAL A 42 2.41 -0.82 -20.71
C VAL A 42 2.35 -1.16 -19.23
N ASN A 43 2.61 -0.18 -18.38
CA ASN A 43 2.50 -0.35 -16.93
C ASN A 43 1.03 -0.38 -16.51
N ALA A 44 0.72 -1.21 -15.52
CA ALA A 44 -0.55 -1.17 -14.81
C ALA A 44 -0.73 0.18 -14.10
N ASP A 45 -1.99 0.60 -13.94
CA ASP A 45 -2.37 1.82 -13.24
C ASP A 45 -3.04 1.48 -11.90
N PRO A 46 -2.30 1.57 -10.79
CA PRO A 46 -2.81 1.22 -9.47
C PRO A 46 -3.64 2.33 -8.82
N VAL A 47 -3.81 3.50 -9.46
CA VAL A 47 -4.40 4.67 -8.82
C VAL A 47 -5.85 4.41 -8.39
N GLY A 48 -6.17 4.76 -7.15
CA GLY A 48 -7.53 4.64 -6.61
C GLY A 48 -7.58 4.23 -5.14
N TYR A 49 -8.80 4.02 -4.67
CA TYR A 49 -9.16 3.48 -3.37
C TYR A 49 -9.35 1.96 -3.42
N TYR A 50 -8.95 1.30 -2.35
CA TYR A 50 -9.03 -0.14 -2.15
C TYR A 50 -9.90 -0.39 -0.92
N THR A 51 -10.96 -1.18 -1.10
CA THR A 51 -11.99 -1.38 -0.08
C THR A 51 -11.47 -2.17 1.11
N ASN A 52 -12.22 -2.17 2.22
CA ASN A 52 -11.86 -2.82 3.49
C ASN A 52 -12.03 -4.35 3.48
N THR A 53 -11.99 -4.99 2.32
CA THR A 53 -12.01 -6.47 2.19
C THR A 53 -10.61 -7.08 2.11
N GLY A 54 -9.59 -6.23 2.00
CA GLY A 54 -8.20 -6.65 1.97
C GLY A 54 -7.71 -7.22 3.30
N PHE A 55 -6.48 -7.72 3.26
CA PHE A 55 -5.82 -8.29 4.43
C PHE A 55 -4.30 -8.14 4.36
N VAL A 56 -3.66 -8.30 5.52
CA VAL A 56 -2.23 -8.43 5.70
C VAL A 56 -1.99 -9.67 6.58
N ASP A 57 -1.28 -10.68 6.08
CA ASP A 57 -0.87 -11.88 6.82
C ASP A 57 0.62 -11.76 7.15
N VAL A 58 0.91 -11.41 8.40
CA VAL A 58 2.24 -11.03 8.88
C VAL A 58 2.69 -11.85 10.08
N LYS A 59 3.90 -11.60 10.56
CA LYS A 59 4.41 -12.21 11.78
C LYS A 59 4.05 -11.40 13.01
N THR A 60 4.04 -12.04 14.18
CA THR A 60 4.07 -11.34 15.47
C THR A 60 5.49 -10.89 15.80
N GLY A 61 5.69 -10.16 16.92
CA GLY A 61 7.01 -9.69 17.34
C GLY A 61 8.08 -10.78 17.52
N ASP A 62 7.68 -12.05 17.64
CA ASP A 62 8.58 -13.21 17.68
C ASP A 62 9.14 -13.64 16.30
N ASN A 63 8.68 -13.00 15.21
CA ASN A 63 9.02 -13.32 13.82
C ASN A 63 8.70 -14.77 13.38
N SER A 64 7.87 -15.51 14.13
CA SER A 64 7.59 -16.92 13.84
C SER A 64 6.10 -17.21 13.76
N THR A 65 5.31 -16.65 14.69
CA THR A 65 3.87 -16.81 14.77
C THR A 65 3.18 -15.95 13.72
N GLN A 66 2.22 -16.49 12.99
CA GLN A 66 1.40 -15.73 12.03
C GLN A 66 0.30 -14.92 12.74
N ARG A 67 0.03 -13.73 12.22
CA ARG A 67 -1.06 -12.82 12.59
C ARG A 67 -1.74 -12.36 11.31
N LEU A 68 -3.00 -12.73 11.14
CA LEU A 68 -3.85 -12.20 10.07
C LEU A 68 -4.48 -10.90 10.56
N VAL A 69 -4.27 -9.82 9.82
CA VAL A 69 -4.98 -8.56 9.98
C VAL A 69 -5.94 -8.41 8.81
N SER A 70 -7.23 -8.49 9.12
CA SER A 70 -8.32 -8.30 8.16
C SER A 70 -8.78 -6.83 8.11
N GLY A 71 -9.71 -6.53 7.21
CA GLY A 71 -10.31 -5.20 7.15
C GLY A 71 -9.36 -4.16 6.57
N VAL A 72 -8.33 -4.60 5.85
CA VAL A 72 -7.31 -3.69 5.32
C VAL A 72 -7.87 -3.01 4.09
N GLN A 73 -7.86 -1.69 4.13
CA GLN A 73 -8.19 -0.81 3.02
C GLN A 73 -6.95 -0.02 2.61
N GLY A 74 -6.99 0.61 1.45
CA GLY A 74 -5.84 1.37 0.98
C GLY A 74 -6.14 2.44 -0.04
N MET A 75 -5.14 3.28 -0.30
CA MET A 75 -5.19 4.35 -1.28
C MET A 75 -3.87 4.40 -2.02
N VAL A 76 -3.93 4.59 -3.34
CA VAL A 76 -2.75 4.73 -4.18
C VAL A 76 -2.89 5.95 -5.08
N HIS A 77 -1.89 6.81 -5.04
CA HIS A 77 -1.77 7.96 -5.94
C HIS A 77 -0.31 8.39 -6.08
N ASP A 78 0.12 8.78 -7.28
CA ASP A 78 1.48 9.28 -7.55
C ASP A 78 2.62 8.43 -6.97
N GLY A 79 2.46 7.10 -7.05
CA GLY A 79 3.43 6.13 -6.53
C GLY A 79 3.44 5.98 -5.00
N GLN A 80 2.57 6.70 -4.29
CA GLN A 80 2.33 6.50 -2.86
C GLN A 80 1.36 5.34 -2.63
N LEU A 81 1.64 4.51 -1.63
CA LEU A 81 0.75 3.47 -1.11
C LEU A 81 0.42 3.78 0.35
N LEU A 82 -0.86 3.80 0.67
CA LEU A 82 -1.37 3.90 2.03
C LEU A 82 -2.23 2.66 2.29
N MET A 83 -1.98 1.95 3.37
CA MET A 83 -2.81 0.82 3.84
C MET A 83 -3.19 1.07 5.29
N LEU A 84 -4.45 0.81 5.64
CA LEU A 84 -4.99 1.02 6.96
C LEU A 84 -5.84 -0.18 7.38
N SER A 85 -5.63 -0.65 8.61
CA SER A 85 -6.60 -1.48 9.34
C SER A 85 -7.01 -0.75 10.61
N GLU A 86 -8.24 -0.21 10.58
CA GLU A 86 -8.82 0.51 11.71
C GLU A 86 -8.96 -0.40 12.95
N SER A 87 -9.41 -1.65 12.76
CA SER A 87 -9.65 -2.59 13.86
C SER A 87 -8.39 -3.00 14.61
N GLU A 88 -7.22 -2.87 13.97
CA GLU A 88 -5.93 -3.27 14.53
C GLU A 88 -5.02 -2.07 14.81
N ASN A 89 -5.50 -0.83 14.57
CA ASN A 89 -4.72 0.42 14.65
C ASN A 89 -3.34 0.27 14.00
N MET A 90 -3.35 -0.11 12.73
CA MET A 90 -2.15 -0.44 11.96
C MET A 90 -2.19 0.22 10.57
N THR A 91 -1.11 0.92 10.25
CA THR A 91 -0.98 1.69 9.02
C THR A 91 0.35 1.41 8.34
N TYR A 92 0.32 1.31 7.01
CA TYR A 92 1.53 1.28 6.19
C TYR A 92 1.48 2.47 5.24
N VAL A 93 2.55 3.26 5.23
CA VAL A 93 2.72 4.39 4.30
C VAL A 93 4.00 4.19 3.54
N GLY A 94 3.94 4.19 2.21
CA GLY A 94 5.12 3.91 1.40
C GLY A 94 5.09 4.50 0.02
N VAL A 95 6.16 4.23 -0.71
CA VAL A 95 6.35 4.61 -2.10
C VAL A 95 6.79 3.39 -2.91
N PHE A 96 6.32 3.30 -4.14
CA PHE A 96 6.67 2.20 -5.04
C PHE A 96 6.69 2.64 -6.50
N THR A 97 7.34 1.82 -7.32
CA THR A 97 7.36 1.94 -8.78
C THR A 97 6.65 0.75 -9.42
N VAL A 98 6.12 0.96 -10.63
CA VAL A 98 5.45 -0.07 -11.43
C VAL A 98 6.28 -0.37 -12.67
N SER A 99 6.49 -1.66 -12.96
CA SER A 99 7.12 -2.15 -14.19
C SER A 99 6.28 -3.29 -14.77
N GLY A 100 5.53 -3.02 -15.84
CA GLY A 100 4.47 -3.91 -16.29
C GLY A 100 3.41 -4.05 -15.20
N ASN A 101 3.25 -5.25 -14.64
CA ASN A 101 2.35 -5.50 -13.52
C ASN A 101 3.07 -5.57 -12.17
N ASP A 102 4.39 -5.59 -12.16
CA ASP A 102 5.16 -5.78 -10.93
C ASP A 102 5.34 -4.45 -10.20
N ILE A 103 5.29 -4.50 -8.87
CA ILE A 103 5.58 -3.35 -8.01
C ILE A 103 6.80 -3.62 -7.14
N SER A 104 7.58 -2.58 -6.91
CA SER A 104 8.73 -2.61 -5.99
C SER A 104 8.86 -1.28 -5.27
N GLY A 105 9.12 -1.31 -3.97
CA GLY A 105 9.20 -0.09 -3.17
C GLY A 105 9.54 -0.34 -1.72
N SER A 106 9.15 0.60 -0.87
CA SER A 106 9.26 0.47 0.57
C SER A 106 8.06 1.09 1.27
N VAL A 107 7.77 0.58 2.47
CA VAL A 107 6.74 1.13 3.35
C VAL A 107 7.33 1.39 4.74
N THR A 108 6.68 2.29 5.47
CA THR A 108 6.85 2.51 6.90
C THR A 108 5.61 1.98 7.60
N LEU A 109 5.82 1.15 8.62
CA LEU A 109 4.78 0.60 9.49
C LEU A 109 4.59 1.49 10.71
N TYR A 110 3.34 1.83 10.98
CA TYR A 110 2.87 2.47 12.20
C TYR A 110 1.92 1.53 12.94
N GLU A 111 2.08 1.44 14.26
CA GLU A 111 1.15 0.73 15.14
C GLU A 111 0.83 1.62 16.34
N ALA A 112 -0.47 1.85 16.56
CA ALA A 112 -0.98 2.82 17.53
C ALA A 112 -0.39 4.22 17.30
N ASP A 113 -0.57 4.73 16.08
CA ASP A 113 -0.21 6.09 15.64
C ASP A 113 1.30 6.41 15.63
N VAL A 114 2.17 5.44 15.92
CA VAL A 114 3.62 5.63 16.09
C VAL A 114 4.40 4.71 15.15
N MET A 115 5.41 5.28 14.49
CA MET A 115 6.33 4.53 13.63
C MET A 115 7.02 3.39 14.40
N ARG A 116 6.92 2.17 13.86
CA ARG A 116 7.58 0.97 14.39
C ARG A 116 8.72 0.48 13.53
N GLN A 117 8.58 0.60 12.21
CA GLN A 117 9.61 0.17 11.29
C GLN A 117 9.56 1.01 10.01
N GLU A 118 10.70 1.54 9.61
CA GLU A 118 10.86 2.34 8.39
C GLU A 118 11.52 1.50 7.29
N ASN A 119 11.32 1.90 6.03
CA ASN A 119 12.02 1.34 4.88
C ASN A 119 11.88 -0.18 4.73
N VAL A 120 10.71 -0.72 5.09
CA VAL A 120 10.36 -2.14 4.92
C VAL A 120 10.26 -2.42 3.42
N PRO A 121 11.06 -3.32 2.85
CA PRO A 121 10.99 -3.62 1.43
C PRO A 121 9.63 -4.23 1.08
N LEU A 122 9.03 -3.70 0.02
CA LEU A 122 7.77 -4.14 -0.54
C LEU A 122 7.97 -4.59 -1.99
N SER A 123 7.39 -5.73 -2.34
CA SER A 123 7.31 -6.21 -3.72
C SER A 123 5.95 -6.83 -3.97
N GLY A 124 5.47 -6.86 -5.21
CA GLY A 124 4.16 -7.42 -5.50
C GLY A 124 3.76 -7.33 -6.96
N MET A 125 2.46 -7.51 -7.19
CA MET A 125 1.85 -7.50 -8.51
C MET A 125 0.48 -6.82 -8.48
N ILE A 126 0.21 -6.02 -9.50
CA ILE A 126 -1.09 -5.41 -9.79
C ILE A 126 -1.84 -6.31 -10.77
N THR A 127 -3.07 -6.68 -10.42
CA THR A 127 -4.07 -7.17 -11.37
C THR A 127 -5.05 -6.04 -11.63
N GLN A 128 -4.88 -5.36 -12.77
CA GLN A 128 -5.61 -4.12 -13.10
C GLN A 128 -7.11 -4.24 -12.85
N GLY A 129 -7.67 -3.29 -12.08
CA GLY A 129 -9.10 -3.23 -11.78
C GLY A 129 -9.61 -4.35 -10.89
N SER A 130 -8.72 -5.13 -10.27
CA SER A 130 -9.09 -6.21 -9.36
C SER A 130 -8.40 -6.06 -8.01
N LYS A 131 -7.06 -6.17 -7.97
CA LYS A 131 -6.33 -6.16 -6.70
C LYS A 131 -4.84 -5.88 -6.85
N ILE A 132 -4.22 -5.52 -5.73
CA ILE A 132 -2.77 -5.59 -5.53
C ILE A 132 -2.50 -6.72 -4.54
N THR A 133 -1.51 -7.56 -4.84
CA THR A 133 -0.97 -8.53 -3.89
C THR A 133 0.53 -8.33 -3.75
N GLY A 134 1.08 -8.53 -2.56
CA GLY A 134 2.53 -8.39 -2.39
C GLY A 134 3.06 -8.98 -1.10
N THR A 135 4.34 -8.71 -0.86
CA THR A 135 5.11 -9.16 0.29
C THR A 135 5.78 -7.97 0.97
N LEU A 136 5.93 -8.10 2.29
CA LEU A 136 6.67 -7.20 3.16
C LEU A 136 7.84 -7.99 3.75
N SER A 137 9.06 -7.45 3.65
CA SER A 137 10.30 -8.18 4.04
C SER A 137 10.99 -7.59 5.28
N GLY A 138 10.22 -7.00 6.20
CA GLY A 138 10.70 -6.46 7.47
C GLY A 138 10.66 -7.48 8.60
N THR A 139 10.19 -7.05 9.77
CA THR A 139 10.03 -7.91 10.96
C THR A 139 8.65 -7.73 11.59
N GLY A 140 8.17 -8.74 12.29
CA GLY A 140 6.87 -8.72 12.96
C GLY A 140 5.76 -8.36 12.00
N ALA A 141 4.97 -7.34 12.35
CA ALA A 141 3.85 -6.87 11.55
C ALA A 141 4.28 -6.29 10.17
N ALA A 142 5.58 -6.14 9.91
CA ALA A 142 6.12 -5.75 8.62
C ALA A 142 6.79 -6.93 7.86
N ASN A 143 6.54 -8.17 8.28
CA ASN A 143 7.04 -9.38 7.61
C ASN A 143 5.88 -10.28 7.22
N GLY A 144 5.57 -10.39 5.93
CA GLY A 144 4.42 -11.16 5.49
C GLY A 144 3.96 -10.90 4.07
N THR A 145 2.67 -11.13 3.84
CA THR A 145 2.00 -10.90 2.56
C THR A 145 0.79 -10.00 2.75
N PHE A 146 0.36 -9.33 1.69
CA PHE A 146 -0.84 -8.49 1.73
C PHE A 146 -1.66 -8.64 0.44
N GLN A 147 -2.95 -8.32 0.56
CA GLN A 147 -3.86 -8.13 -0.55
C GLN A 147 -4.71 -6.88 -0.31
N LEU A 148 -4.81 -6.04 -1.32
CA LEU A 148 -5.74 -4.92 -1.39
C LEU A 148 -6.69 -5.14 -2.57
N ASP A 149 -7.99 -5.05 -2.32
CA ASP A 149 -9.00 -5.23 -3.36
C ASP A 149 -9.50 -3.87 -3.85
N TYR A 150 -9.57 -3.67 -5.17
CA TYR A 150 -10.10 -2.42 -5.72
C TYR A 150 -11.52 -2.18 -5.23
N ALA A 151 -11.81 -0.96 -4.81
CA ALA A 151 -13.18 -0.55 -4.57
C ALA A 151 -13.98 -0.52 -5.90
N ALA A 152 -15.24 -0.93 -5.84
CA ALA A 152 -16.13 -0.91 -7.00
C ALA A 152 -16.48 0.52 -7.43
N ASP A 153 -16.46 1.46 -6.48
CA ASP A 153 -16.84 2.86 -6.61
C ASP A 153 -15.63 3.80 -6.77
N ASN A 154 -14.62 3.38 -7.53
CA ASN A 154 -13.40 4.17 -7.81
C ASN A 154 -13.58 5.36 -8.79
N GLY A 155 -14.79 5.91 -8.89
CA GLY A 155 -15.08 7.04 -9.76
C GLY A 155 -14.53 8.38 -9.21
N PRO A 156 -14.49 9.45 -10.03
CA PRO A 156 -14.05 10.76 -9.56
C PRO A 156 -14.85 11.27 -8.36
N VAL A 157 -14.15 11.84 -7.38
CA VAL A 157 -14.76 12.52 -6.22
C VAL A 157 -14.87 14.03 -6.41
N ASP A 158 -15.75 14.65 -5.62
CA ASP A 158 -15.86 16.10 -5.50
C ASP A 158 -16.05 16.53 -4.03
N MET A 159 -15.89 17.81 -3.73
CA MET A 159 -15.99 18.31 -2.34
C MET A 159 -17.38 18.14 -1.71
N SER A 160 -18.45 18.06 -2.51
CA SER A 160 -19.80 17.88 -1.97
C SER A 160 -20.00 16.54 -1.28
N MET A 161 -19.18 15.53 -1.60
CA MET A 161 -19.25 14.22 -0.94
C MET A 161 -18.77 14.28 0.52
N VAL A 162 -17.79 15.12 0.84
CA VAL A 162 -17.20 15.25 2.20
C VAL A 162 -17.82 16.39 3.01
N VAL A 163 -18.15 17.53 2.37
CA VAL A 163 -18.68 18.71 3.07
C VAL A 163 -20.13 18.54 3.53
N ARG A 164 -20.91 17.70 2.85
CA ARG A 164 -22.36 17.52 3.12
C ARG A 164 -22.69 17.25 4.59
N LEU A 165 -21.78 16.60 5.30
CA LEU A 165 -22.01 16.12 6.66
C LEU A 165 -21.42 17.07 7.72
N LEU A 166 -20.52 17.98 7.32
CA LEU A 166 -19.77 18.96 8.12
C LEU A 166 -18.97 18.41 9.30
N SER A 167 -19.39 17.31 9.93
CA SER A 167 -18.75 16.67 11.08
C SER A 167 -18.66 15.16 10.88
N TRP A 168 -17.50 14.62 11.24
CA TRP A 168 -17.12 13.23 11.07
C TRP A 168 -16.61 12.69 12.40
N GLU A 169 -17.18 11.58 12.85
CA GLU A 169 -16.84 10.94 14.12
C GLU A 169 -16.01 9.67 13.88
N PRO A 170 -14.96 9.41 14.68
CA PRO A 170 -14.22 8.16 14.58
C PRO A 170 -15.13 6.94 14.71
N VAL A 171 -14.89 5.91 13.89
CA VAL A 171 -15.65 4.66 13.95
C VAL A 171 -15.25 3.85 15.20
N THR A 172 -13.98 3.87 15.58
CA THR A 172 -13.47 3.15 16.76
C THR A 172 -13.05 4.05 17.91
N GLY A 173 -12.95 3.44 19.09
CA GLY A 173 -12.58 4.08 20.36
C GLY A 173 -13.78 4.66 21.13
N ASN A 174 -13.82 4.41 22.44
CA ASN A 174 -14.72 5.09 23.37
C ASN A 174 -14.06 5.25 24.75
N PRO A 175 -13.48 6.42 25.07
CA PRO A 175 -13.38 7.61 24.20
C PRO A 175 -12.47 7.35 22.98
N PRO A 176 -12.66 8.07 21.86
CA PRO A 176 -11.84 7.88 20.68
C PRO A 176 -10.42 8.44 20.89
N ASP A 177 -9.42 7.71 20.43
CA ASP A 177 -8.03 8.19 20.41
C ASP A 177 -7.83 9.27 19.33
N LEU A 178 -8.58 9.18 18.23
CA LEU A 178 -8.61 10.19 17.18
C LEU A 178 -9.59 11.33 17.51
N PRO A 179 -9.30 12.58 17.13
CA PRO A 179 -10.25 13.68 17.28
C PRO A 179 -11.42 13.52 16.32
N PHE A 180 -12.56 14.13 16.65
CA PHE A 180 -13.60 14.38 15.65
C PHE A 180 -13.06 15.40 14.66
N VAL A 181 -13.44 15.27 13.39
CA VAL A 181 -13.03 16.23 12.35
C VAL A 181 -14.23 16.90 11.72
N SER A 182 -14.02 18.09 11.17
CA SER A 182 -15.01 18.84 10.40
C SER A 182 -14.44 19.21 9.04
N VAL A 183 -15.29 19.11 8.01
CA VAL A 183 -14.90 19.43 6.63
C VAL A 183 -15.82 20.51 6.07
N GLY A 184 -15.25 21.66 5.72
CA GLY A 184 -15.94 22.86 5.22
C GLY A 184 -15.83 23.05 3.71
N ASP A 185 -16.63 23.98 3.17
CA ASP A 185 -16.57 24.46 1.78
C ASP A 185 -15.64 25.67 1.58
N ASP A 186 -14.81 25.97 2.58
CA ASP A 186 -13.89 27.09 2.52
C ASP A 186 -12.98 27.02 1.30
N THR A 187 -12.85 28.16 0.61
CA THR A 187 -12.03 28.28 -0.59
C THR A 187 -10.55 28.38 -0.23
N ALA A 188 -9.69 27.87 -1.11
CA ALA A 188 -8.24 28.06 -0.99
C ALA A 188 -7.88 29.54 -0.73
N PRO A 189 -6.91 29.83 0.15
CA PRO A 189 -6.04 28.90 0.88
C PRO A 189 -6.53 28.53 2.29
N ILE A 190 -7.79 28.79 2.63
CA ILE A 190 -8.33 28.60 3.99
C ILE A 190 -8.38 27.08 4.30
N PRO A 191 -7.93 26.64 5.50
CA PRO A 191 -8.13 25.28 5.95
C PRO A 191 -9.61 24.91 5.93
N ASN A 192 -9.93 23.72 5.42
CA ASN A 192 -11.28 23.20 5.30
C ASN A 192 -11.41 21.80 5.89
N PHE A 193 -10.37 21.30 6.57
CA PHE A 193 -10.36 20.05 7.31
C PHE A 193 -9.75 20.36 8.68
N ILE A 194 -10.58 20.35 9.73
CA ILE A 194 -10.17 20.78 11.06
C ILE A 194 -10.57 19.79 12.15
N SER A 195 -9.84 19.76 13.25
CA SER A 195 -10.27 19.06 14.47
C SER A 195 -11.46 19.79 15.11
N ALA A 196 -12.53 19.07 15.41
CA ALA A 196 -13.75 19.61 16.03
C ALA A 196 -13.83 19.33 17.54
N ILE A 197 -13.34 18.17 17.96
CA ILE A 197 -13.27 17.73 19.35
C ILE A 197 -11.96 16.98 19.51
N SER A 198 -11.17 17.32 20.53
CA SER A 198 -9.88 16.68 20.81
C SER A 198 -10.04 15.16 21.00
N GLY A 199 -9.13 14.39 20.40
CA GLY A 199 -8.98 12.96 20.63
C GLY A 199 -8.21 12.65 21.92
N GLY A 200 -7.90 11.37 22.10
CA GLY A 200 -7.02 10.82 23.12
C GLY A 200 -5.63 10.45 22.59
N GLY A 201 -5.01 9.45 23.22
CA GLY A 201 -3.74 8.87 22.76
C GLY A 201 -2.61 9.86 22.49
N VAL A 202 -1.90 9.64 21.38
CA VAL A 202 -0.80 10.46 20.90
C VAL A 202 -1.28 11.88 20.54
N PHE A 203 -2.50 12.00 20.02
CA PHE A 203 -3.09 13.26 19.56
C PHE A 203 -3.97 13.96 20.63
N ASN A 204 -3.72 13.66 21.91
CA ASN A 204 -4.49 14.23 22.99
C ASN A 204 -4.34 15.77 23.06
N ASN A 205 -5.47 16.45 23.06
CA ASN A 205 -5.57 17.91 23.02
C ASN A 205 -4.87 18.55 21.81
N CYS A 206 -4.81 17.87 20.66
CA CYS A 206 -4.27 18.44 19.45
C CYS A 206 -5.33 19.20 18.66
N ASP A 207 -4.92 20.35 18.11
CA ASP A 207 -5.61 21.03 17.03
C ASP A 207 -5.01 20.58 15.70
N TYR A 208 -5.87 20.28 14.73
CA TYR A 208 -5.48 19.97 13.37
C TYR A 208 -6.09 20.97 12.42
N ASP A 209 -5.24 21.66 11.65
CA ASP A 209 -5.65 22.60 10.61
C ASP A 209 -5.09 22.13 9.28
N ALA A 210 -5.96 21.69 8.38
CA ALA A 210 -5.57 21.12 7.11
C ALA A 210 -6.47 21.54 5.97
N ARG A 211 -5.97 21.26 4.77
CA ARG A 211 -6.69 21.45 3.53
C ARG A 211 -6.80 20.14 2.79
N ILE A 212 -8.04 19.77 2.45
CA ILE A 212 -8.39 18.63 1.63
C ILE A 212 -8.85 19.09 0.25
N GLU A 213 -8.35 18.45 -0.81
CA GLU A 213 -8.67 18.78 -2.21
C GLU A 213 -8.90 17.53 -3.05
N PRO A 214 -9.92 17.50 -3.95
CA PRO A 214 -10.11 16.38 -4.85
C PRO A 214 -8.93 16.19 -5.78
N VAL A 215 -8.47 14.94 -5.94
CA VAL A 215 -7.48 14.57 -6.94
C VAL A 215 -8.21 14.25 -8.25
N ALA A 216 -7.96 15.06 -9.27
CA ALA A 216 -8.68 15.00 -10.54
C ALA A 216 -8.66 13.60 -11.17
N GLY A 217 -9.85 13.09 -11.51
CA GLY A 217 -10.01 11.80 -12.18
C GLY A 217 -9.91 10.58 -11.27
N THR A 218 -9.81 10.75 -9.95
CA THR A 218 -9.63 9.64 -8.99
C THR A 218 -10.67 9.68 -7.88
N HIS A 219 -10.78 8.59 -7.11
CA HIS A 219 -11.62 8.51 -5.92
C HIS A 219 -10.94 9.02 -4.63
N LEU A 220 -10.00 9.94 -4.78
CA LEU A 220 -9.10 10.35 -3.71
C LEU A 220 -9.10 11.87 -3.55
N TYR A 221 -8.82 12.28 -2.33
CA TYR A 221 -8.47 13.65 -2.01
C TYR A 221 -7.03 13.67 -1.50
N SER A 222 -6.27 14.70 -1.88
CA SER A 222 -5.02 15.02 -1.23
C SER A 222 -5.32 15.86 0.01
N VAL A 223 -4.48 15.71 1.02
CA VAL A 223 -4.61 16.52 2.23
C VAL A 223 -3.25 16.87 2.78
N SER A 224 -3.14 18.11 3.23
CA SER A 224 -1.94 18.66 3.85
C SER A 224 -2.33 19.63 4.94
N GLY A 225 -1.64 19.59 6.06
CA GLY A 225 -1.96 20.44 7.20
C GLY A 225 -0.95 20.36 8.31
N THR A 226 -1.28 21.03 9.41
CA THR A 226 -0.42 21.14 10.58
C THR A 226 -1.15 20.73 11.85
N VAL A 227 -0.42 20.01 12.70
CA VAL A 227 -0.84 19.72 14.06
C VAL A 227 -0.30 20.80 15.00
N SER A 228 -1.12 21.27 15.94
CA SER A 228 -0.75 22.23 16.97
C SER A 228 -1.44 21.93 18.32
N ALA A 229 -1.17 22.72 19.35
CA ALA A 229 -1.82 22.68 20.68
C ALA A 229 -1.79 21.36 21.49
N CYS A 230 -1.11 20.32 21.00
CA CYS A 230 -1.01 19.00 21.61
C CYS A 230 -0.42 18.93 23.02
N THR A 231 -0.88 17.92 23.77
CA THR A 231 -0.23 17.49 25.02
C THR A 231 1.12 16.84 24.76
N ASN A 232 1.25 16.06 23.67
CA ASN A 232 2.50 15.42 23.29
C ASN A 232 3.40 16.42 22.53
N PRO A 233 4.52 16.88 23.12
CA PRO A 233 5.39 17.86 22.48
C PRO A 233 6.19 17.30 21.30
N ASP A 234 6.34 15.98 21.18
CA ASP A 234 7.11 15.34 20.10
C ASP A 234 6.46 15.55 18.73
N LEU A 235 5.14 15.79 18.70
CA LEU A 235 4.40 16.11 17.48
C LEU A 235 4.83 17.45 16.86
N PHE A 236 5.45 18.35 17.64
CA PHE A 236 5.95 19.63 17.14
C PHE A 236 7.34 19.56 16.51
N ALA A 237 8.04 18.41 16.62
CA ALA A 237 9.31 18.22 15.93
C ALA A 237 9.13 18.26 14.40
N ASN A 238 8.00 17.73 13.92
CA ASN A 238 7.52 17.92 12.56
C ASN A 238 5.99 18.06 12.58
N PRO A 239 5.45 19.28 12.62
CA PRO A 239 4.00 19.47 12.73
C PRO A 239 3.27 19.23 11.40
N ASN A 240 3.98 19.08 10.28
CA ASN A 240 3.38 18.98 8.95
C ASN A 240 2.99 17.55 8.63
N TYR A 241 1.72 17.35 8.31
CA TYR A 241 1.16 16.06 7.90
C TYR A 241 0.68 16.15 6.47
N THR A 242 0.94 15.10 5.70
CA THR A 242 0.39 14.92 4.35
C THR A 242 -0.13 13.51 4.18
N GLY A 243 -1.07 13.34 3.26
CA GLY A 243 -1.56 12.02 2.89
C GLY A 243 -2.78 12.09 2.00
N LEU A 244 -3.61 11.06 2.08
CA LEU A 244 -4.79 10.91 1.24
C LEU A 244 -6.03 10.69 2.10
N VAL A 245 -7.16 11.09 1.52
CA VAL A 245 -8.49 10.78 2.02
C VAL A 245 -9.28 10.12 0.92
N SER A 246 -10.17 9.22 1.31
CA SER A 246 -11.20 8.69 0.42
C SER A 246 -12.53 8.60 1.18
N VAL A 247 -13.62 8.43 0.43
CA VAL A 247 -14.93 8.17 1.00
C VAL A 247 -15.42 6.81 0.52
N ARG A 248 -16.29 6.18 1.30
CA ARG A 248 -17.01 4.98 0.85
C ARG A 248 -18.43 5.00 1.39
N SER A 249 -19.26 4.17 0.79
CA SER A 249 -20.62 3.93 1.28
C SER A 249 -20.64 2.71 2.20
N ASP A 250 -21.28 2.82 3.36
CA ASP A 250 -21.60 1.71 4.26
C ASP A 250 -23.11 1.61 4.46
N VAL A 251 -23.72 2.56 5.17
CA VAL A 251 -25.18 2.61 5.38
C VAL A 251 -25.82 3.57 4.38
N ASN A 252 -25.24 4.76 4.23
CA ASN A 252 -25.65 5.76 3.26
C ASN A 252 -24.54 6.00 2.24
N ALA A 253 -24.88 6.64 1.11
CA ALA A 253 -23.89 7.00 0.11
C ALA A 253 -22.84 7.94 0.72
N ASN A 254 -21.55 7.61 0.62
CA ASN A 254 -20.42 8.42 1.11
C ASN A 254 -20.55 8.79 2.60
N ASP A 255 -20.87 7.83 3.47
CA ASP A 255 -21.04 8.02 4.91
C ASP A 255 -19.86 7.51 5.75
N ARG A 256 -18.80 7.06 5.08
CA ARG A 256 -17.51 6.74 5.68
C ARG A 256 -16.42 7.55 5.00
N MET A 257 -15.52 8.09 5.82
CA MET A 257 -14.33 8.81 5.37
C MET A 257 -13.11 8.09 5.92
N ILE A 258 -12.17 7.77 5.04
CA ILE A 258 -10.93 7.09 5.35
C ILE A 258 -9.83 8.13 5.27
N VAL A 259 -9.10 8.33 6.35
CA VAL A 259 -8.05 9.33 6.44
C VAL A 259 -6.75 8.60 6.75
N VAL A 260 -5.68 8.87 5.99
CA VAL A 260 -4.34 8.42 6.34
C VAL A 260 -3.34 9.52 6.03
N LEU A 261 -2.70 10.05 7.08
CA LEU A 261 -1.77 11.17 7.04
C LEU A 261 -0.55 10.81 7.85
N THR A 262 0.63 11.31 7.48
CA THR A 262 1.82 11.14 8.30
C THR A 262 2.75 12.34 8.21
N ASN A 263 3.52 12.55 9.28
CA ASN A 263 4.67 13.46 9.32
C ASN A 263 6.02 12.70 9.26
N GLY A 264 5.97 11.39 8.99
CA GLY A 264 7.11 10.47 8.99
C GLY A 264 7.31 9.74 10.32
N ALA A 265 7.06 10.37 11.46
CA ALA A 265 7.25 9.77 12.79
C ALA A 265 5.95 9.21 13.40
N TYR A 266 4.84 9.87 13.11
CA TYR A 266 3.50 9.56 13.57
C TYR A 266 2.56 9.56 12.38
N ASP A 267 1.50 8.77 12.45
CA ASP A 267 0.39 8.83 11.51
C ASP A 267 -0.88 9.29 12.20
N PHE A 268 -1.63 10.16 11.52
CA PHE A 268 -3.01 10.44 11.84
C PHE A 268 -3.81 9.63 10.82
N SER A 269 -4.32 8.49 11.25
CA SER A 269 -5.05 7.60 10.35
C SER A 269 -6.29 7.05 11.03
N GLY A 270 -7.35 6.88 10.27
CA GLY A 270 -8.53 6.20 10.77
C GLY A 270 -9.74 6.28 9.86
N GLU A 271 -10.76 5.53 10.25
CA GLU A 271 -12.08 5.57 9.63
C GLU A 271 -13.06 6.43 10.45
N TYR A 272 -13.80 7.29 9.75
CA TYR A 272 -14.80 8.16 10.31
C TYR A 272 -16.16 7.87 9.70
N ARG A 273 -17.23 8.05 10.48
CA ARG A 273 -18.61 8.02 10.01
C ARG A 273 -19.24 9.40 10.04
N ALA A 274 -20.19 9.59 9.14
CA ALA A 274 -21.11 10.72 9.14
C ALA A 274 -21.85 10.82 10.48
N ARG A 275 -21.89 12.03 11.06
CA ARG A 275 -22.68 12.33 12.25
C ARG A 275 -24.05 12.93 11.90
#